data_AF-A0A2M7RV12-F1
#
_entry.id   AF-A0A2M7RV12-F1
#
_cell.length_a   1.000
_cell.length_b   1.000
_cell.length_c   1.000
_cell.angle_alpha   90.00
_cell.angle_beta   90.00
_cell.angle_gamma   90.00
#
_symmetry.space_group_name_H-M   'P 1'
#
loop_
_entity.id
_entity.type
_entity.pdbx_description
1 polymer ?
#
loop_
_entity_poly.entity_id
_entity_poly.type
_entity_poly.pdbx_seq_one_letter_code
_entity_poly.pdbx_strand_id
1 'polypeptide(L)'
;DEIWPLKIRYMGKERVKLGKTTYHAIKFHPVTQKGRIFDKEEDVTFWISDDENKIPLMIEAKILIGSIKVELTNSEGLSHPLAIVKK
;
A
#
# COMPACT_ATOMS: atom_id res chain seq x y z
N ASP A 1 -27.73 -9.50 -3.02
CA ASP A 1 -26.25 -9.52 -2.91
C ASP A 1 -25.64 -9.04 -4.20
N GLU A 2 -25.12 -7.81 -4.21
CA GLU A 2 -24.37 -7.29 -5.36
C GLU A 2 -22.89 -7.65 -5.21
N ILE A 3 -22.34 -8.33 -6.21
CA ILE A 3 -20.91 -8.58 -6.31
C ILE A 3 -20.25 -7.29 -6.78
N TRP A 4 -19.56 -6.59 -5.87
CA TRP A 4 -18.81 -5.39 -6.24
C TRP A 4 -17.40 -5.78 -6.68
N PRO A 5 -17.03 -5.60 -7.96
CA PRO A 5 -15.67 -5.91 -8.41
C PRO A 5 -14.69 -4.91 -7.80
N LEU A 6 -13.66 -5.43 -7.13
CA LEU A 6 -12.55 -4.62 -6.64
C LEU A 6 -11.81 -4.01 -7.84
N LYS A 7 -11.87 -2.70 -8.00
CA LYS A 7 -11.08 -1.97 -9.00
C LYS A 7 -9.87 -1.36 -8.32
N ILE A 8 -8.69 -1.54 -8.91
CA ILE A 8 -7.43 -1.01 -8.40
C ILE A 8 -6.75 -0.21 -9.51
N ARG A 9 -6.33 1.01 -9.21
CA ARG A 9 -5.54 1.88 -10.07
C ARG A 9 -4.06 1.76 -9.71
N TYR A 10 -3.22 1.46 -10.70
CA TYR A 10 -1.77 1.51 -10.57
C TYR A 10 -1.30 2.96 -10.66
N MET A 11 -0.45 3.37 -9.72
CA MET A 11 0.00 4.77 -9.60
C MET A 11 1.47 4.98 -9.95
N GLY A 12 2.19 3.92 -10.28
CA GLY A 12 3.63 3.98 -10.52
C GLY A 12 4.44 3.33 -9.41
N LYS A 13 5.75 3.53 -9.52
CA LYS A 13 6.76 3.05 -8.59
C LYS A 13 7.36 4.22 -7.83
N GLU A 14 7.59 4.06 -6.54
CA GLU A 14 8.25 5.07 -5.71
C GLU A 14 9.14 4.42 -4.63
N ARG A 15 9.97 5.25 -3.98
CA ARG A 15 10.76 4.80 -2.83
C ARG A 15 10.02 5.16 -1.56
N VAL A 16 9.75 4.17 -0.71
CA VAL A 16 9.12 4.38 0.59
C VAL A 16 10.09 4.06 1.71
N LYS A 17 10.14 4.94 2.72
CA LYS A 17 10.98 4.75 3.90
C LYS A 17 10.11 4.26 5.06
N LEU A 18 10.44 3.08 5.58
CA LEU A 18 9.80 2.49 6.76
C LEU A 18 10.90 2.33 7.83
N GLY A 19 10.76 3.05 8.95
CA GLY A 19 11.81 3.14 9.95
C GLY A 19 13.16 3.58 9.37
N LYS A 20 14.16 2.69 9.43
CA LYS A 20 15.52 2.92 8.92
C LYS A 20 15.77 2.36 7.51
N THR A 21 14.81 1.65 6.94
CA THR A 21 14.94 0.96 5.65
C THR A 21 14.16 1.71 4.57
N THR A 22 14.70 1.75 3.36
CA THR A 22 13.99 2.30 2.19
C THR A 22 13.77 1.19 1.18
N TYR A 23 12.56 1.09 0.65
CA TYR A 23 12.15 0.05 -0.28
C TYR A 23 11.73 0.68 -1.61
N HIS A 24 12.01 -0.01 -2.71
CA HIS A 24 11.30 0.19 -3.97
C HIS A 24 9.90 -0.41 -3.82
N ALA A 25 8.89 0.42 -4.08
CA ALA A 25 7.50 0.05 -3.92
C ALA A 25 6.68 0.39 -5.17
N ILE A 26 5.65 -0.41 -5.40
CA ILE A 26 4.59 -0.15 -6.35
C ILE A 26 3.41 0.43 -5.59
N LYS A 27 2.92 1.58 -6.03
CA LYS A 27 1.80 2.29 -5.41
C LYS A 27 0.49 1.96 -6.13
N PHE A 28 -0.56 1.73 -5.35
CA PHE A 28 -1.90 1.48 -5.85
C PHE A 28 -2.96 2.30 -5.08
N HIS A 29 -4.04 2.68 -5.76
CA HIS A 29 -5.28 3.14 -5.12
C HIS A 29 -6.42 2.19 -5.50
N PRO A 30 -7.03 1.46 -4.55
CA PRO A 30 -8.35 0.88 -4.81
C PRO A 30 -9.34 2.00 -5.10
N VAL A 31 -10.34 1.72 -5.94
CA VAL A 31 -11.51 2.59 -6.08
C VAL A 31 -12.43 2.31 -4.90
N THR A 32 -12.40 3.17 -3.90
CA THR A 32 -13.30 3.07 -2.74
C THR A 32 -14.68 3.64 -3.07
N GLN A 33 -15.72 3.12 -2.42
CA GLN A 33 -17.04 3.74 -2.50
C GLN A 33 -17.07 4.96 -1.59
N LYS A 34 -17.48 6.11 -2.13
CA LYS A 34 -17.80 7.28 -1.31
C LYS A 34 -18.92 6.93 -0.35
N GLY A 35 -18.75 7.27 0.92
CA GLY A 35 -19.71 6.89 1.95
C GLY A 35 -19.34 7.47 3.31
N ARG A 36 -19.83 6.86 4.39
CA ARG A 36 -19.62 7.35 5.76
C ARG A 36 -18.17 7.26 6.28
N ILE A 37 -17.25 6.61 5.55
CA ILE A 37 -15.87 6.38 6.02
C ILE A 37 -14.86 7.09 5.12
N PHE A 38 -15.11 7.12 3.80
CA PHE A 38 -14.21 7.68 2.79
C PHE A 38 -14.91 8.82 2.03
N ASP A 39 -14.25 9.97 1.95
CA ASP A 39 -14.72 11.17 1.27
C ASP A 39 -14.39 11.14 -0.23
N LYS A 40 -13.27 10.49 -0.59
CA LYS A 40 -12.76 10.35 -1.95
C LYS A 40 -12.51 8.87 -2.28
N GLU A 41 -12.64 8.57 -3.56
CA GLU A 41 -12.38 7.21 -4.10
C GLU A 41 -10.90 6.79 -3.97
N GLU A 42 -10.01 7.74 -3.67
CA GLU A 42 -8.54 7.55 -3.59
C GLU A 42 -8.03 7.71 -2.15
N ASP A 43 -8.92 7.62 -1.15
CA ASP A 43 -8.55 7.81 0.25
C ASP A 43 -7.76 6.66 0.84
N VAL A 44 -7.67 5.53 0.15
CA VAL A 44 -6.82 4.40 0.55
C VAL A 44 -5.69 4.25 -0.44
N THR A 45 -4.47 4.15 0.07
CA THR A 45 -3.27 3.91 -0.72
C THR A 45 -2.56 2.66 -0.23
N PHE A 46 -2.13 1.81 -1.15
CA PHE A 46 -1.32 0.63 -0.88
C PHE A 46 0.06 0.79 -1.51
N TRP A 47 1.08 0.43 -0.74
CA TRP A 47 2.43 0.25 -1.24
C TRP A 47 2.80 -1.21 -1.11
N ILE A 48 3.09 -1.83 -2.24
CA ILE A 48 3.54 -3.22 -2.34
C ILE A 48 5.02 -3.22 -2.73
N SER A 49 5.80 -4.17 -2.25
CA SER A 49 7.22 -4.28 -2.63
C SER A 49 7.39 -4.48 -4.13
N ASP A 50 8.38 -3.81 -4.72
CA ASP A 50 8.77 -4.01 -6.12
C ASP A 50 9.80 -5.15 -6.26
N ASP A 51 9.46 -6.32 -5.71
CA ASP A 51 10.22 -7.58 -5.83
C ASP A 51 9.29 -8.74 -6.17
N GLU A 52 9.81 -9.95 -6.30
CA GLU A 52 9.00 -11.13 -6.66
C GLU A 52 8.07 -11.61 -5.53
N ASN A 53 8.27 -11.17 -4.28
CA ASN A 53 7.36 -11.52 -3.20
C ASN A 53 6.07 -10.69 -3.22
N LYS A 54 6.12 -9.46 -3.74
CA LYS A 54 4.98 -8.52 -3.81
C LYS A 54 4.24 -8.39 -2.47
N ILE A 55 4.98 -8.22 -1.38
CA ILE A 55 4.39 -8.09 -0.04
C ILE A 55 3.90 -6.67 0.23
N PRO A 56 2.85 -6.48 1.05
CA PRO A 56 2.46 -5.17 1.54
C PRO A 56 3.56 -4.53 2.38
N LEU A 57 3.99 -3.33 1.98
CA LEU A 57 4.95 -2.51 2.70
C LEU A 57 4.25 -1.48 3.59
N MET A 58 3.21 -0.84 3.06
CA MET A 58 2.47 0.20 3.77
C MET A 58 1.03 0.29 3.26
N ILE A 59 0.11 0.62 4.15
CA ILE A 59 -1.27 0.97 3.84
C ILE A 59 -1.61 2.26 4.57
N GLU A 60 -2.13 3.24 3.85
CA GLU A 60 -2.62 4.48 4.43
C GLU A 60 -4.09 4.65 4.03
N ALA A 61 -4.97 4.81 5.01
CA ALA A 61 -6.37 5.09 4.81
C ALA A 61 -6.71 6.43 5.46
N LYS A 62 -7.06 7.41 4.63
CA LYS A 62 -7.66 8.67 5.07
C LYS A 62 -9.12 8.40 5.38
N ILE A 63 -9.54 8.81 6.56
CA ILE A 63 -10.92 8.71 7.01
C ILE A 63 -11.40 10.11 7.37
N LEU A 64 -12.71 10.28 7.58
CA LEU A 64 -13.32 11.58 7.93
C LEU A 64 -12.53 12.40 8.96
N ILE A 65 -12.01 11.73 10.01
CA ILE A 65 -11.20 12.38 11.04
C ILE A 65 -9.92 11.58 11.25
N GLY A 66 -8.83 12.10 10.68
CA GLY A 66 -7.50 11.53 10.83
C GLY A 66 -7.14 10.53 9.73
N SER A 67 -6.21 9.63 10.04
CA SER A 67 -5.75 8.60 9.12
C SER A 67 -5.31 7.37 9.88
N ILE A 68 -5.47 6.21 9.25
CA ILE A 68 -4.94 4.94 9.71
C ILE A 68 -3.74 4.63 8.83
N LYS A 69 -2.59 4.38 9.46
CA LYS A 69 -1.35 4.02 8.78
C LYS A 69 -0.83 2.70 9.32
N VAL A 70 -0.62 1.75 8.43
CA VAL A 70 -0.05 0.43 8.73
C VAL A 70 1.27 0.33 7.98
N GLU A 71 2.34 0.02 8.69
CA GLU A 71 3.69 -0.12 8.12
C GLU A 71 4.24 -1.53 8.39
N LEU A 72 4.97 -2.09 7.42
CA LEU A 72 5.73 -3.30 7.61
C LEU A 72 6.83 -3.07 8.66
N THR A 73 6.81 -3.88 9.72
CA THR A 73 7.79 -3.83 10.81
C THR A 73 8.84 -4.92 10.69
N ASN A 74 8.44 -6.13 10.31
CA ASN A 74 9.33 -7.28 10.11
C ASN A 74 8.77 -8.20 9.01
N SER A 75 9.63 -9.00 8.40
CA SER A 75 9.29 -9.98 7.36
C SER A 75 10.20 -11.20 7.49
N GLU A 76 9.61 -12.39 7.56
CA GLU A 76 10.33 -13.65 7.71
C GLU A 76 9.80 -14.69 6.71
N GLY A 77 10.61 -15.70 6.38
CA GLY A 77 10.19 -16.79 5.48
C GLY A 77 9.99 -16.37 4.02
N LEU A 78 10.66 -15.31 3.56
CA LEU A 78 10.52 -14.80 2.19
C LEU A 78 11.18 -15.73 1.18
N SER A 79 10.52 -15.93 0.04
CA SER A 79 11.06 -16.76 -1.06
C SER A 79 12.13 -16.02 -1.87
N HIS A 80 12.05 -14.69 -1.94
CA HIS A 80 12.98 -13.84 -2.69
C HIS A 80 13.51 -12.69 -1.82
N PRO A 81 14.63 -12.04 -2.17
CA PRO A 81 15.10 -10.84 -1.47
C PRO A 81 14.08 -9.69 -1.54
N LEU A 82 13.98 -8.90 -0.46
CA LEU A 82 13.17 -7.69 -0.49
C LEU A 82 13.79 -6.61 -1.39
N ALA A 83 12.92 -5.79 -1.97
CA ALA A 83 13.24 -4.64 -2.81
C ALA A 83 13.88 -3.46 -2.03
N ILE A 84 14.87 -3.71 -1.17
CA ILE A 84 15.55 -2.69 -0.37
C ILE A 84 16.47 -1.87 -1.28
N VAL A 85 16.40 -0.54 -1.15
CA VAL A 85 17.31 0.39 -1.81
C VAL A 85 18.69 0.25 -1.17
N LYS A 86 19.66 -0.28 -1.94
CA LYS A 86 21.06 -0.33 -1.52
C LYS A 86 21.65 1.09 -1.50
N LYS A 87 22.46 1.38 -0.47
CA LYS A 87 23.24 2.62 -0.41
C LYS A 87 24.39 2.60 -1.41
#